data_AF-X1MDX9-F1
#
_entry.id   AF-X1MDX9-F1
#
_cell.length_a   1.000
_cell.length_b   1.000
_cell.length_c   1.000
_cell.angle_alpha   90.00
_cell.angle_beta   90.00
_cell.angle_gamma   90.00
#
_symmetry.space_group_name_H-M   'P 1'
#
loop_
_entity.id
_entity.type
_entity.pdbx_description
1 polymer ?
#
loop_
_entity_poly.entity_id
_entity_poly.type
_entity_poly.pdbx_seq_one_letter_code
_entity_poly.pdbx_strand_id
1 'polypeptide(L)' 'MHLKQLLDQGKLRRHKTSKKEIGNLLKLVKRDIKDAKVEGLSADRKFVTAYNAVLQLATIPLKKGIW' A
#
# COMPACT_ATOMS: atom_id res chain seq x y z
N MET A 1 -19.16 -10.65 -16.31
CA MET A 1 -19.57 -10.58 -14.90
C MET A 1 -19.34 -9.16 -14.39
N HIS A 2 -20.30 -8.56 -13.68
CA HIS A 2 -20.23 -7.18 -13.20
C HIS A 2 -19.99 -7.11 -11.68
N LEU A 3 -19.20 -6.14 -11.21
CA LEU A 3 -18.85 -5.99 -9.78
C LEU A 3 -20.08 -5.92 -8.87
N LYS A 4 -21.14 -5.23 -9.31
CA LYS A 4 -22.41 -5.16 -8.58
C LYS A 4 -23.03 -6.55 -8.38
N GLN A 5 -23.03 -7.39 -9.42
CA GLN A 5 -23.62 -8.72 -9.37
C GLN A 5 -22.84 -9.65 -8.42
N LEU A 6 -21.52 -9.50 -8.33
CA LEU A 6 -20.69 -10.23 -7.38
C LEU A 6 -20.88 -9.74 -5.93
N LEU A 7 -21.11 -8.44 -5.74
CA LEU A 7 -21.46 -7.87 -4.43
C LEU A 7 -22.85 -8.35 -3.98
N ASP A 8 -23.83 -8.32 -4.87
CA ASP A 8 -25.21 -8.78 -4.61
C ASP A 8 -25.24 -10.29 -4.30
N GLN A 9 -24.37 -11.09 -4.93
CA GLN A 9 -24.18 -12.52 -4.61
C GLN A 9 -23.37 -12.78 -3.32
N GLY A 10 -22.91 -11.75 -2.61
CA GLY A 10 -22.08 -11.89 -1.40
C GLY A 10 -20.65 -12.40 -1.66
N LYS A 11 -20.23 -12.53 -2.93
CA LYS A 11 -18.87 -12.94 -3.34
C LYS A 11 -17.85 -11.82 -3.19
N LEU A 12 -18.31 -10.56 -3.13
CA LEU A 12 -17.50 -9.41 -2.77
C LEU A 12 -18.04 -8.76 -1.50
N ARG A 13 -17.18 -8.04 -0.79
CA ARG A 13 -17.55 -7.21 0.35
C ARG A 13 -16.97 -5.81 0.15
N ARG A 14 -17.72 -4.78 0.54
CA ARG A 14 -17.18 -3.42 0.58
C ARG A 14 -16.06 -3.39 1.61
N HIS A 15 -14.85 -3.05 1.17
CA HIS A 15 -13.71 -2.85 2.07
C HIS A 15 -13.72 -1.41 2.57
N LYS A 16 -13.61 -1.24 3.89
CA LYS A 16 -13.37 0.05 4.52
C LYS A 16 -12.06 -0.06 5.29
N THR A 17 -11.09 0.74 4.88
CA THR A 17 -9.77 0.71 5.50
C THR A 17 -9.83 1.16 6.96
N SER A 18 -9.24 0.36 7.83
CA SER A 18 -9.11 0.63 9.26
C SER A 18 -7.88 1.47 9.58
N LYS A 19 -7.90 2.15 10.75
CA LYS A 19 -6.70 2.85 11.27
C LYS A 19 -5.51 1.90 11.45
N LYS A 20 -5.76 0.63 11.81
CA LYS A 20 -4.73 -0.41 11.97
C LYS A 20 -4.05 -0.72 10.63
N GLU A 21 -4.82 -0.89 9.56
CA GLU A 21 -4.26 -1.10 8.21
C GLU A 21 -3.42 0.09 7.74
N ILE A 22 -3.90 1.32 7.95
CA ILE A 22 -3.13 2.53 7.65
C ILE A 22 -1.82 2.55 8.44
N GLY A 23 -1.88 2.26 9.75
CA GLY A 23 -0.70 2.20 10.60
C GLY A 23 0.30 1.13 10.14
N ASN A 24 -0.18 -0.03 9.67
CA ASN A 24 0.66 -1.08 9.12
C ASN A 24 1.32 -0.66 7.81
N LEU A 25 0.60 0.01 6.90
CA LEU A 25 1.17 0.57 5.66
C LEU A 25 2.26 1.61 5.98
N LEU A 26 2.02 2.51 6.93
CA LEU A 26 3.04 3.49 7.35
C LEU A 26 4.29 2.83 7.95
N LYS A 27 4.15 1.70 8.65
CA LYS A 27 5.30 0.93 9.13
C LYS A 27 6.12 0.34 7.97
N LEU A 28 5.45 -0.18 6.94
CA LEU A 28 6.13 -0.69 5.75
C LEU A 28 6.86 0.42 5.00
N VAL A 29 6.22 1.58 4.80
CA VAL A 29 6.86 2.77 4.19
C VAL A 29 8.15 3.14 4.94
N LYS A 30 8.11 3.21 6.28
CA LYS A 30 9.30 3.51 7.09
C LYS A 30 10.40 2.48 6.95
N ARG A 31 10.02 1.19 6.91
CA ARG A 31 10.97 0.09 6.69
C ARG A 31 11.63 0.22 5.32
N ASP A 32 10.84 0.37 4.26
CA ASP A 32 11.36 0.41 2.89
C ASP A 32 12.29 1.62 2.68
N ILE A 33 11.98 2.79 3.27
CA ILE A 33 12.90 3.95 3.28
C ILE A 33 14.21 3.64 4.00
N LYS A 34 14.18 2.88 5.11
CA LYS A 34 15.37 2.47 5.84
C LYS A 34 16.20 1.47 5.02
N ASP A 35 15.53 0.48 4.43
CA ASP A 35 16.18 -0.59 3.66
C ASP A 35 16.83 -0.04 2.38
N ALA A 36 16.21 0.96 1.74
CA ALA A 36 16.80 1.65 0.59
C ALA A 36 18.13 2.37 0.91
N LYS A 37 18.45 2.58 2.19
CA LYS A 37 19.70 3.21 2.64
C LYS A 37 20.78 2.19 3.04
N VAL A 38 20.50 0.89 2.99
CA VAL A 38 21.47 -0.15 3.36
C VAL A 38 22.69 -0.07 2.44
N GLU A 39 23.86 -0.09 3.05
CA GLU A 39 25.15 -0.11 2.36
C GLU A 39 25.35 -1.44 1.62
N GLY A 40 26.03 -1.41 0.47
CA GLY A 40 26.22 -2.59 -0.37
C GLY A 40 25.03 -2.95 -1.26
N LEU A 41 23.87 -2.30 -1.13
CA LEU A 41 22.80 -2.43 -2.13
C LEU A 41 23.16 -1.71 -3.44
N SER A 42 22.88 -2.36 -4.57
CA SER A 42 22.97 -1.74 -5.89
C SER A 42 22.01 -0.56 -6.02
N ALA A 43 22.32 0.40 -6.90
CA ALA A 43 21.47 1.55 -7.15
C ALA A 43 20.04 1.15 -7.52
N ASP A 44 19.88 0.14 -8.39
CA ASP A 44 18.58 -0.39 -8.81
C ASP A 44 17.75 -0.90 -7.62
N ARG A 45 18.38 -1.65 -6.70
CA ARG A 45 17.70 -2.14 -5.51
C ARG A 45 17.30 -1.01 -4.58
N LYS A 46 18.17 -0.01 -4.39
CA LYS A 46 17.83 1.19 -3.60
C LYS A 46 16.63 1.92 -4.21
N PHE A 47 16.63 2.09 -5.52
CA PHE A 47 15.56 2.76 -6.25
C PHE A 47 14.22 2.01 -6.12
N VAL A 48 14.19 0.71 -6.43
CA VAL A 48 12.95 -0.09 -6.36
C VAL A 48 12.37 -0.11 -4.96
N THR A 49 13.22 -0.24 -3.93
CA THR A 49 12.76 -0.21 -2.53
C THR A 49 12.19 1.16 -2.15
N ALA A 50 12.87 2.26 -2.52
CA ALA A 50 12.37 3.61 -2.26
C ALA A 50 11.06 3.90 -3.02
N TYR A 51 10.98 3.47 -4.27
CA TYR A 51 9.77 3.59 -5.09
C TYR A 51 8.58 2.85 -4.45
N ASN A 52 8.79 1.63 -3.98
CA ASN A 52 7.76 0.86 -3.29
C ASN A 52 7.24 1.56 -2.03
N ALA A 53 8.12 2.26 -1.30
CA ALA A 53 7.72 3.07 -0.15
C ALA A 53 6.78 4.22 -0.57
N VAL A 54 7.13 4.94 -1.63
CA VAL A 54 6.31 6.05 -2.15
C VAL A 54 4.97 5.55 -2.68
N LEU A 55 4.95 4.44 -3.42
CA LEU A 55 3.73 3.82 -3.94
C LEU A 55 2.76 3.44 -2.82
N GLN A 56 3.26 2.78 -1.77
CA GLN A 56 2.44 2.42 -0.62
C GLN A 56 1.89 3.66 0.09
N LEU A 57 2.70 4.70 0.26
CA LEU A 57 2.27 5.96 0.87
C LEU A 57 1.16 6.63 0.04
N ALA A 58 1.33 6.72 -1.28
CA ALA A 58 0.36 7.30 -2.21
C ALA A 58 -0.96 6.50 -2.27
N THR A 59 -0.95 5.22 -1.92
CA THR A 59 -2.14 4.37 -1.92
C THR A 59 -3.02 4.59 -0.68
N ILE A 60 -2.47 5.14 0.42
CA ILE A 60 -3.21 5.33 1.68
C ILE A 60 -4.44 6.26 1.52
N PRO A 61 -4.34 7.45 0.89
CA PRO A 61 -5.50 8.32 0.66
C PRO A 61 -6.59 7.65 -0.18
N LEU A 62 -6.20 6.90 -1.22
CA LEU A 62 -7.13 6.14 -2.09
C LEU A 62 -7.93 5.10 -1.28
N LYS A 63 -7.26 4.42 -0.36
CA LYS A 63 -7.85 3.40 0.53
C LYS A 63 -8.81 3.99 1.57
N LYS A 64 -8.59 5.24 1.99
CA LYS A 64 -9.47 5.92 2.95
C LYS A 64 -10.68 6.57 2.28
N GLY A 65 -10.67 6.70 0.95
CA GLY A 65 -11.73 7.38 0.19
C GLY A 65 -11.76 8.89 0.46
N ILE A 66 -10.60 9.51 0.69
CA ILE A 66 -10.49 10.97 0.82
C ILE A 66 -10.30 11.54 -0.59
N TRP A 67 -11.39 11.65 -1.36
CA TRP A 67 -11.52 12.44 -2.59
C TRP A 67 -12.98 12.86 -2.72
#